data_AF-A0A542FVT3-F1
#
_entry.id   AF-A0A542FVT3-F1
#
_cell.length_a   1.000
_cell.length_b   1.000
_cell.length_c   1.000
_cell.angle_alpha   90.00
_cell.angle_beta   90.00
_cell.angle_gamma   90.00
#
_symmetry.space_group_name_H-M   'P 1'
#
loop_
_entity.id
_entity.type
_entity.pdbx_description
1 polymer ?
#
loop_
_entity_poly.entity_id
_entity_poly.type
_entity_poly.pdbx_seq_one_letter_code
_entity_poly.pdbx_strand_id
1 'polypeptide(L)' 'MTSTPENPTPDGSDLDALRAEIDELKAIPEDELLSPTPKSLEEEEPTPHPTDAIGGEEWDEPVEDESLEQE' A
#
# COMPACT_ATOMS: atom_id res chain seq x y z
N MET A 1 -6.04 37.93 31.48
CA MET A 1 -5.48 36.90 32.38
C MET A 1 -5.79 35.55 31.73
N THR A 2 -4.77 34.83 31.26
CA THR A 2 -4.95 33.46 30.75
C THR A 2 -4.84 32.52 31.96
N SER A 3 -5.95 31.91 32.36
CA SER A 3 -5.94 30.90 33.42
C SER A 3 -5.24 29.67 32.86
N THR A 4 -4.05 29.37 33.39
CA THR A 4 -3.42 28.07 33.15
C THR A 4 -4.30 27.04 33.83
N PRO A 5 -4.77 25.99 33.13
CA PRO A 5 -5.50 24.91 33.79
C PRO A 5 -4.57 24.33 34.86
N GLU A 6 -5.03 24.29 36.12
CA GLU A 6 -4.35 23.56 37.17
C GLU A 6 -4.35 22.09 36.78
N ASN A 7 -3.23 21.62 36.21
CA ASN A 7 -3.05 20.20 36.00
C ASN A 7 -2.81 19.59 37.39
N PRO A 8 -3.57 18.56 37.79
CA PRO A 8 -3.30 17.86 39.04
C PRO A 8 -1.84 17.41 39.04
N THR A 9 -1.22 17.38 40.23
CA THR A 9 0.14 16.87 40.36
C THR A 9 0.10 15.40 39.95
N PRO A 10 0.81 14.99 38.88
CA PRO A 10 0.70 13.63 38.36
C PRO A 10 1.21 12.67 39.43
N ASP A 11 0.35 11.74 39.84
CA ASP A 11 0.73 10.69 40.77
C ASP A 11 1.45 9.56 40.00
N GLY A 12 2.18 8.70 40.70
CA GLY A 12 3.01 7.67 40.06
C GLY A 12 2.23 6.76 39.11
N SER A 13 0.94 6.52 39.41
CA SER A 13 0.02 5.75 38.57
C SER A 13 -0.29 6.39 37.21
N ASP A 14 -0.39 7.72 37.17
CA ASP A 14 -0.67 8.45 35.92
C ASP A 14 0.54 8.36 34.98
N LEU A 15 1.75 8.39 35.55
CA LEU A 15 2.98 8.24 34.80
C LEU A 15 3.17 6.83 34.24
N ASP A 16 2.74 5.80 34.97
CA ASP A 16 2.79 4.42 34.48
C ASP A 16 1.79 4.18 33.34
N ALA A 17 0.60 4.77 33.41
CA ALA A 17 -0.35 4.75 32.30
C ALA A 17 0.21 5.46 31.05
N LEU A 18 0.81 6.64 31.22
CA LEU A 18 1.44 7.38 30.12
C LEU A 18 2.64 6.65 29.53
N ARG A 19 3.43 5.94 30.35
CA ARG A 19 4.53 5.09 29.86
C ARG A 19 4.01 3.94 29.01
N ALA A 20 2.94 3.27 29.45
CA ALA A 20 2.34 2.18 28.69
C ALA A 20 1.86 2.65 27.31
N GLU A 21 1.18 3.82 27.25
CA GLU A 21 0.74 4.43 25.99
C GLU A 21 1.94 4.81 25.10
N ILE A 22 3.01 5.37 25.66
CA ILE A 22 4.21 5.71 24.90
C ILE A 22 4.88 4.45 24.33
N ASP A 23 4.96 3.38 25.12
CA ASP A 23 5.56 2.12 24.68
C ASP A 23 4.71 1.44 23.58
N GLU A 24 3.39 1.52 23.68
CA GLU A 24 2.46 1.10 22.61
C GLU A 24 2.71 1.89 21.32
N LEU A 25 2.77 3.22 21.39
CA LEU A 25 3.02 4.06 20.22
C LEU A 25 4.41 3.83 19.61
N LYS A 26 5.42 3.54 20.43
CA LYS A 26 6.78 3.20 19.97
C LYS A 26 6.88 1.82 19.34
N ALA A 27 5.95 0.92 19.64
CA ALA A 27 5.90 -0.39 19.02
C ALA A 27 5.42 -0.33 17.54
N ILE A 28 4.80 0.78 17.14
CA ILE A 28 4.36 1.01 15.75
C ILE A 28 5.60 1.18 14.86
N PRO A 29 5.76 0.37 13.79
CA PRO A 29 6.89 0.49 12.88
C PRO A 29 6.85 1.81 12.09
N GLU A 30 8.02 2.41 11.88
CA GLU A 30 8.15 3.70 11.20
C GLU A 30 7.61 3.67 9.75
N ASP A 31 7.78 2.54 9.06
CA ASP A 31 7.24 2.32 7.72
C ASP A 31 5.71 2.41 7.67
N GLU A 32 5.01 2.01 8.74
CA GLU A 32 3.54 2.08 8.83
C GLU A 32 3.05 3.51 9.12
N LEU A 33 3.90 4.36 9.71
CA LEU A 33 3.61 5.78 9.89
C LEU A 33 3.76 6.58 8.59
N LEU A 34 4.72 6.21 7.75
CA LEU A 34 5.04 6.90 6.48
C LEU A 34 4.18 6.40 5.32
N SER A 35 3.93 5.10 5.27
CA SER A 35 3.11 4.45 4.26
C SER A 35 2.16 3.47 4.93
N PRO A 36 1.11 3.97 5.62
CA PRO A 36 0.11 3.08 6.18
C PRO A 36 -0.55 2.32 5.05
N THR A 37 -0.62 1.00 5.17
CA THR A 37 -1.49 0.20 4.31
C THR A 37 -2.90 0.72 4.51
N PRO A 38 -3.56 1.24 3.45
CA PRO A 38 -4.92 1.71 3.61
C PRO A 38 -5.79 0.51 3.97
N LYS A 39 -6.60 0.61 5.03
CA LYS A 39 -7.44 -0.48 5.56
C LYS A 39 -8.29 -1.19 4.50
N SER A 40 -8.66 -0.49 3.43
CA SER A 40 -9.39 -1.06 2.30
C SER A 40 -8.59 -2.09 1.50
N LEU A 41 -7.26 -2.07 1.55
CA LEU A 41 -6.38 -3.03 0.87
C LEU A 41 -5.99 -4.23 1.74
N GLU A 42 -6.28 -4.22 3.05
CA GLU A 42 -5.98 -5.37 3.93
C GLU A 42 -6.87 -6.58 3.63
N GLU A 43 -8.05 -6.37 3.05
CA GLU A 43 -9.05 -7.42 2.79
C GLU A 43 -9.32 -7.69 1.30
N GLU A 44 -8.77 -6.88 0.38
CA GLU A 44 -9.07 -6.94 -1.06
C GLU A 44 -7.84 -7.23 -1.93
N GLU A 45 -7.07 -8.28 -1.64
CA GLU A 45 -6.24 -8.86 -2.71
C GLU A 45 -7.15 -9.57 -3.72
N PRO A 46 -7.26 -9.10 -4.98
CA PRO A 46 -8.11 -9.76 -5.97
C PRO A 46 -7.52 -11.14 -6.30
N THR A 47 -8.38 -12.15 -6.41
CA THR A 47 -7.96 -13.47 -6.91
C THR A 47 -7.40 -13.31 -8.32
N PRO A 48 -6.16 -13.73 -8.61
CA PRO A 48 -5.58 -13.58 -9.94
C PRO A 48 -6.39 -14.41 -10.94
N HIS A 49 -6.83 -13.77 -12.03
CA HIS A 49 -7.47 -14.45 -13.14
C HIS A 49 -6.41 -14.89 -14.16
N PRO A 50 -6.56 -16.08 -14.78
CA PRO A 50 -5.70 -16.49 -15.88
C PRO A 50 -5.86 -15.49 -17.02
N THR A 51 -4.77 -14.86 -17.42
CA THR A 51 -4.72 -14.02 -18.63
C THR A 51 -4.35 -14.90 -19.82
N ASP A 52 -5.00 -14.67 -20.96
CA ASP A 52 -4.53 -15.26 -22.22
C ASP A 52 -3.10 -14.78 -22.52
N ALA A 53 -2.29 -15.68 -23.08
CA ALA A 53 -0.94 -15.32 -23.49
C ALA A 53 -1.01 -14.32 -24.65
N ILE A 54 -0.54 -13.10 -24.42
CA ILE A 54 -0.36 -12.13 -25.50
C ILE A 54 0.79 -12.62 -26.40
N GLY A 55 0.48 -12.97 -27.65
CA GLY A 55 1.44 -13.45 -28.64
C GLY A 55 1.24 -14.90 -29.12
N GLY A 56 0.11 -15.53 -28.81
CA GLY A 56 -0.26 -16.86 -29.33
C GLY A 56 -0.88 -16.88 -30.73
N GLU A 57 -0.96 -15.73 -31.41
CA GLU A 57 -1.43 -15.68 -32.79
C GLU A 57 -0.30 -16.15 -33.71
N GLU A 58 -0.47 -17.32 -34.33
CA GLU A 58 0.37 -17.79 -35.42
C GLU A 58 0.18 -16.85 -36.62
N TRP A 59 1.12 -15.93 -36.82
CA TRP A 59 1.20 -15.10 -38.03
C TRP A 59 1.73 -15.94 -39.20
N ASP A 60 1.06 -17.04 -39.54
CA ASP A 60 1.32 -17.83 -40.74
C ASP A 60 0.49 -17.26 -41.90
N GLU A 61 0.74 -16.00 -42.27
CA GLU A 61 0.31 -15.48 -43.56
C GLU A 61 1.57 -15.26 -44.41
N PRO A 62 1.81 -16.09 -45.45
CA PRO A 62 2.88 -15.81 -46.39
C PRO A 62 2.54 -14.50 -47.09
N VAL A 63 3.45 -13.52 -46.98
CA VAL A 63 3.44 -12.35 -47.87
C VAL A 63 3.59 -12.90 -49.29
N GLU A 64 2.49 -12.94 -50.03
CA GLU A 64 2.52 -13.20 -51.46
C GLU A 64 3.33 -12.06 -52.10
N ASP A 65 4.53 -12.39 -52.59
CA ASP A 65 5.33 -11.55 -53.48
C ASP A 65 4.49 -11.30 -54.75
N GLU A 66 3.60 -10.30 -54.73
CA GLU A 66 2.96 -9.78 -55.94
C GLU A 66 4.03 -9.04 -56.77
N SER A 67 4.72 -9.84 -57.58
CA SER A 67 5.36 -9.52 -58.87
C SER A 67 5.45 -8.02 -59.20
N LEU A 68 6.54 -7.39 -58.79
CA LEU A 68 7.05 -6.15 -59.40
C LEU A 68 7.71 -6.48 -60.75
N GLU A 69 6.94 -6.94 -61.73
CA GLU A 69 7.36 -6.91 -63.13
C GLU A 69 6.48 -5.90 -63.86
N GLN A 70 6.99 -4.67 -63.91
CA GLN A 70 6.52 -3.66 -64.85
C GLN A 70 7.10 -3.97 -66.22
N GLU A 71 6.23 -4.28 -67.19
CA GLU A 71 6.54 -4.19 -68.62
C GLU A 71 5.53 -3.28 -69.31
#